data_AF-A0A7S2H6I5-F1
#
_entry.id   AF-A0A7S2H6I5-F1
#
_cell.length_a   1.000
_cell.length_b   1.000
_cell.length_c   1.000
_cell.angle_alpha   90.00
_cell.angle_beta   90.00
_cell.angle_gamma   90.00
#
_symmetry.space_group_name_H-M   'P 1'
#
loop_
_entity.id
_entity.type
_entity.pdbx_description
1 polymer ?
#
loop_
_entity_poly.entity_id
_entity_poly.type
_entity_poly.pdbx_seq_one_letter_code
_entity_poly.pdbx_strand_id
1 'polypeptide(L)'
;AHGIDVVVPMRAEDCRRCYDIICQELSFNILKDDSREFLTQLCRDMFGQGVQGVILGCTEIELLIKQKDVPTVPLFCSAELHIVAAADIAAGGSRVEDYAPS
;
A
#
# COMPACT_ATOMS: atom_id res chain seq x y z
N ALA A 1 19.79 -2.26 -4.78
CA ALA A 1 18.74 -2.25 -3.73
C ALA A 1 18.60 -0.83 -3.18
N HIS A 2 17.38 -0.26 -3.07
CA HIS A 2 17.15 1.18 -2.83
C HIS A 2 17.42 1.68 -1.39
N GLY A 3 18.11 0.92 -0.53
CA GLY A 3 18.37 1.31 0.86
C GLY A 3 17.12 1.36 1.74
N ILE A 4 16.07 0.61 1.38
CA ILE A 4 14.80 0.51 2.12
C ILE A 4 14.75 -0.86 2.78
N ASP A 5 14.61 -0.88 4.10
CA ASP A 5 14.32 -2.10 4.85
C ASP A 5 12.83 -2.41 4.76
N VAL A 6 12.51 -3.57 4.19
CA VAL A 6 11.13 -4.01 3.97
C VAL A 6 10.71 -4.95 5.08
N VAL A 7 9.58 -4.65 5.72
CA VAL A 7 8.93 -5.51 6.70
C VAL A 7 7.49 -5.82 6.27
N VAL A 8 6.97 -6.93 6.76
CA VAL A 8 5.57 -7.35 6.59
C VAL A 8 4.89 -7.39 7.96
N PRO A 9 3.54 -7.48 8.04
CA PRO A 9 2.87 -7.69 9.31
C PRO A 9 3.49 -8.84 10.13
N MET A 10 3.76 -8.58 11.41
CA MET A 10 4.51 -9.51 12.27
C MET A 10 3.76 -10.84 12.50
N ARG A 11 2.42 -10.80 12.55
CA ARG A 11 1.60 -11.99 12.78
C ARG A 11 1.14 -12.57 11.45
N ALA A 12 1.35 -13.87 11.26
CA ALA A 12 0.93 -14.57 10.04
C ALA A 12 -0.60 -14.53 9.80
N GLU A 13 -1.38 -14.39 10.87
CA GLU A 13 -2.84 -14.22 10.77
C GLU A 13 -3.23 -12.86 10.19
N ASP A 14 -2.46 -11.80 10.43
CA ASP A 14 -2.72 -10.47 9.86
C ASP A 14 -2.52 -10.52 8.34
N CYS A 15 -1.41 -11.12 7.88
CA CYS A 15 -1.17 -11.36 6.45
C CYS A 15 -2.30 -12.18 5.81
N ARG A 16 -2.78 -13.23 6.49
CA ARG A 16 -3.90 -14.04 6.01
C ARG A 16 -5.19 -13.24 5.93
N ARG A 17 -5.48 -12.42 6.94
CA ARG A 17 -6.66 -11.56 6.95
C ARG A 17 -6.62 -10.51 5.84
N CYS A 18 -5.46 -9.89 5.59
CA CYS A 18 -5.27 -9.01 4.43
C CYS A 18 -5.57 -9.75 3.11
N TYR A 19 -5.01 -10.95 2.95
CA TYR A 19 -5.26 -11.78 1.77
C TYR A 19 -6.74 -12.12 1.58
N ASP A 20 -7.43 -12.53 2.65
CA ASP A 20 -8.87 -12.84 2.59
C ASP A 20 -9.70 -11.61 2.25
N ILE A 21 -9.39 -10.43 2.81
CA ILE A 21 -10.04 -9.17 2.44
C ILE A 21 -9.85 -8.90 0.94
N ILE A 22 -8.63 -9.03 0.42
CA ILE A 22 -8.35 -8.79 -1.00
C ILE A 22 -9.14 -9.77 -1.87
N CYS A 23 -8.94 -11.08 -1.67
CA CYS A 23 -9.43 -12.11 -2.57
C CYS A 23 -10.93 -12.40 -2.44
N GLN A 24 -11.49 -12.31 -1.23
CA GLN A 24 -12.88 -12.68 -0.97
C GLN A 24 -13.82 -11.47 -0.92
N GLU A 25 -13.29 -10.26 -0.72
CA GLU A 25 -14.10 -9.05 -0.63
C GLU A 25 -13.81 -8.08 -1.77
N LEU A 26 -12.58 -7.55 -1.83
CA LEU A 26 -12.23 -6.44 -2.72
C LEU A 26 -12.24 -6.84 -4.21
N SER A 27 -11.78 -8.05 -4.55
CA SER A 27 -11.87 -8.60 -5.92
C SER A 27 -13.32 -8.75 -6.42
N PHE A 28 -14.30 -8.74 -5.52
CA PHE A 28 -15.73 -8.78 -5.82
C PHE A 28 -16.44 -7.45 -5.53
N ASN A 29 -15.68 -6.36 -5.35
CA ASN A 29 -16.17 -5.02 -5.02
C ASN A 29 -17.03 -4.97 -3.74
N ILE A 30 -16.77 -5.88 -2.80
CA ILE A 30 -17.40 -5.90 -1.47
C ILE A 30 -16.55 -5.05 -0.54
N LEU A 31 -17.09 -3.92 -0.08
CA LEU A 31 -16.40 -2.98 0.80
C LEU A 31 -17.04 -3.05 2.19
N LYS A 32 -16.29 -3.54 3.18
CA LYS A 32 -16.77 -3.66 4.56
C LYS A 32 -16.03 -2.72 5.50
N ASP A 33 -16.78 -2.13 6.44
CA ASP A 33 -16.21 -1.26 7.46
C ASP A 33 -15.27 -2.03 8.40
N ASP A 34 -15.62 -3.25 8.82
CA ASP A 34 -14.74 -4.10 9.63
C ASP A 34 -13.38 -4.36 8.95
N SER A 35 -13.38 -4.53 7.62
CA SER A 35 -12.16 -4.73 6.84
C SER A 35 -11.34 -3.45 6.74
N ARG A 36 -12.01 -2.28 6.62
CA ARG A 36 -11.37 -0.97 6.67
C ARG A 36 -10.74 -0.72 8.04
N GLU A 37 -11.48 -0.97 9.12
CA GLU A 37 -11.01 -0.83 10.49
C GLU A 37 -9.80 -1.72 10.75
N PHE A 38 -9.86 -3.00 10.34
CA PHE A 38 -8.73 -3.92 10.42
C PHE A 38 -7.49 -3.38 9.70
N LEU A 39 -7.59 -2.99 8.43
CA LEU A 39 -6.44 -2.52 7.65
C LEU A 39 -5.87 -1.21 8.21
N THR A 40 -6.72 -0.28 8.64
CA THR A 40 -6.26 1.00 9.22
C THR A 40 -5.58 0.78 10.57
N GLN A 41 -6.07 -0.15 11.39
CA GLN A 41 -5.45 -0.50 12.65
C GLN A 41 -4.10 -1.17 12.43
N LEU A 42 -4.02 -2.09 11.48
CA LEU A 42 -2.77 -2.75 11.12
C LEU A 42 -1.69 -1.73 10.68
N CYS A 43 -2.07 -0.72 9.87
CA CYS A 43 -1.16 0.36 9.49
C CYS A 43 -0.66 1.15 10.71
N ARG A 44 -1.55 1.48 11.65
CA ARG A 44 -1.18 2.20 12.90
C ARG A 44 -0.26 1.36 13.78
N ASP A 45 -0.53 0.06 13.90
CA ASP A 45 0.29 -0.85 14.71
C ASP A 45 1.69 -1.00 14.13
N MET A 46 1.81 -1.16 12.81
CA MET A 46 3.11 -1.18 12.13
C MET A 46 3.87 0.13 12.30
N PHE A 47 3.18 1.28 12.19
CA PHE A 47 3.80 2.58 12.43
C PHE A 47 4.32 2.72 13.86
N GLY A 48 3.56 2.23 14.85
CA GLY A 48 3.98 2.16 16.26
C GLY A 48 5.22 1.29 16.50
N GLN A 49 5.53 0.37 15.58
CA GLN A 49 6.74 -0.49 15.61
C GLN A 49 7.95 0.16 14.92
N GLY A 50 7.83 1.41 14.47
CA GLY A 50 8.92 2.16 13.85
C GLY A 50 8.94 2.13 12.32
N VAL A 51 7.92 1.53 11.69
CA VAL A 51 7.75 1.62 10.23
C VAL A 51 7.46 3.07 9.84
N GLN A 52 8.17 3.57 8.83
CA GLN A 52 8.10 4.98 8.43
C GLN A 52 7.07 5.24 7.32
N GLY A 53 6.50 4.18 6.74
CA GLY A 53 5.37 4.26 5.81
C GLY A 53 4.96 2.89 5.30
N VAL A 54 3.76 2.82 4.72
CA VAL A 54 3.14 1.57 4.29
C VAL A 54 2.88 1.62 2.80
N ILE A 55 3.38 0.64 2.06
CA ILE A 55 3.09 0.48 0.64
C ILE A 55 1.75 -0.25 0.50
N LEU A 56 0.79 0.38 -0.18
CA LEU A 56 -0.43 -0.29 -0.63
C LEU A 56 -0.08 -1.04 -1.92
N GLY A 57 0.39 -2.28 -1.77
CA GLY A 57 0.96 -3.06 -2.87
C GLY A 57 -0.07 -3.66 -3.83
N CYS A 58 -1.35 -3.66 -3.47
CA CYS A 58 -2.45 -4.19 -4.26
C CYS A 58 -3.43 -3.06 -4.55
N THR A 59 -3.78 -2.85 -5.82
CA THR A 59 -4.72 -1.80 -6.27
C THR A 59 -6.07 -1.85 -5.56
N GLU A 60 -6.48 -3.06 -5.17
CA GLU A 60 -7.72 -3.36 -4.47
C GLU A 60 -7.75 -2.72 -3.08
N ILE A 61 -6.63 -2.74 -2.34
CA ILE A 61 -6.54 -2.13 -1.01
C ILE A 61 -6.79 -0.63 -1.11
N GLU A 62 -6.34 0.00 -2.19
CA GLU A 62 -6.58 1.42 -2.45
C GLU A 62 -8.07 1.73 -2.66
N LEU A 63 -8.92 0.76 -3.01
CA LEU A 63 -10.37 0.95 -3.07
C LEU A 63 -10.99 1.08 -1.68
N LEU A 64 -10.37 0.46 -0.66
CA LEU A 64 -10.91 0.39 0.68
C LEU A 64 -10.33 1.45 1.61
N ILE A 65 -9.01 1.66 1.64
CA ILE A 65 -8.38 2.64 2.54
C ILE A 65 -7.65 3.74 1.77
N LYS A 66 -7.65 4.96 2.33
CA LYS A 66 -6.98 6.15 1.79
C LYS A 66 -6.19 6.86 2.89
N GLN A 67 -5.30 7.77 2.51
CA GLN A 67 -4.46 8.55 3.45
C GLN A 67 -5.28 9.25 4.56
N LYS A 68 -6.51 9.67 4.26
CA LYS A 68 -7.43 10.29 5.24
C LYS A 68 -7.86 9.36 6.38
N ASP A 69 -7.81 8.04 6.17
CA ASP A 69 -8.24 7.05 7.17
C ASP A 69 -7.14 6.77 8.21
N VAL A 70 -5.88 7.08 7.88
CA VAL A 70 -4.70 6.97 8.76
C VAL A 70 -3.77 8.18 8.59
N PRO A 71 -4.18 9.39 9.02
CA PRO A 71 -3.48 10.64 8.71
C PRO A 71 -2.05 10.72 9.27
N THR A 72 -1.72 9.90 10.27
CA THR A 72 -0.38 9.85 10.90
C THR A 72 0.57 8.87 10.22
N VAL A 73 0.08 7.99 9.35
CA VAL A 73 0.86 6.93 8.71
C VAL A 73 1.00 7.26 7.22
N PRO A 74 2.19 7.54 6.68
CA PRO A 74 2.37 7.75 5.26
C PRO A 74 1.99 6.50 4.47
N LEU A 75 1.03 6.62 3.55
CA LEU A 75 0.62 5.57 2.64
C LEU A 75 1.19 5.83 1.25
N PHE A 76 1.76 4.79 0.65
CA PHE A 76 2.30 4.81 -0.70
C PHE A 76 1.48 3.89 -1.60
N CYS A 77 0.55 4.47 -2.36
CA CYS A 77 -0.25 3.79 -3.37
C CYS A 77 0.64 3.41 -4.57
N SER A 78 1.00 2.14 -4.71
CA SER A 78 1.99 1.73 -5.72
C SER A 78 1.51 2.00 -7.14
N ALA A 79 0.22 1.79 -7.41
CA ALA A 79 -0.34 2.00 -8.74
C ALA A 79 -0.42 3.49 -9.10
N GLU A 80 -0.84 4.34 -8.16
CA GLU A 80 -0.84 5.79 -8.36
C GLU A 80 0.57 6.32 -8.63
N LEU A 81 1.56 5.89 -7.85
CA LEU A 81 2.96 6.27 -8.05
C LEU A 81 3.50 5.80 -9.41
N HIS A 82 3.15 4.59 -9.84
CA HIS A 82 3.51 4.09 -11.17
C HIS A 82 2.87 4.90 -12.29
N ILE A 83 1.59 5.29 -12.16
CA ILE A 83 0.89 6.11 -13.15
C ILE A 83 1.54 7.48 -13.26
N VAL A 84 1.88 8.11 -12.14
CA VAL A 84 2.58 9.40 -12.13
C VAL A 84 3.94 9.29 -12.82
N ALA A 85 4.74 8.27 -12.50
CA ALA A 85 6.03 8.05 -13.15
C ALA A 85 5.88 7.77 -14.66
N ALA A 86 4.91 6.94 -15.05
CA ALA A 86 4.65 6.63 -16.46
C ALA A 86 4.23 7.87 -17.25
N ALA A 87 3.41 8.75 -16.67
CA ALA A 87 3.00 10.00 -17.29
C ALA A 87 4.17 10.98 -17.46
N ASP A 88 5.05 11.08 -16.46
CA ASP A 88 6.25 11.92 -16.53
C ASP A 88 7.23 11.45 -17.62
N ILE A 89 7.44 10.13 -17.73
CA ILE A 89 8.24 9.53 -18.82
C ILE A 89 7.61 9.84 -20.18
N ALA A 90 6.30 9.65 -20.33
CA ALA A 90 5.58 9.92 -21.58
C ALA A 90 5.64 11.41 -21.98
N ALA A 91 5.68 12.31 -21.00
CA ALA A 91 5.85 13.75 -21.20
C ALA A 91 7.30 14.16 -21.47
N GLY A 92 8.27 13.24 -21.36
CA GLY A 92 9.69 13.49 -21.54
C GLY A 92 10.40 14.13 -20.33
N GLY A 93 9.79 14.08 -19.14
CA GLY A 93 10.37 14.60 -17.90
C GLY A 93 11.45 13.70 -17.29
N SER A 94 11.28 12.38 -17.43
CA SER A 94 12.22 11.35 -16.96
C SER A 94 12.36 10.21 -17.98
N ARG A 95 13.30 9.30 -17.75
CA ARG A 95 13.53 8.09 -18.54
C ARG A 95 13.25 6.83 -17.71
N VAL A 96 12.89 5.73 -18.36
CA VAL A 96 12.67 4.44 -17.67
C VAL A 96 13.92 4.01 -16.88
N GLU A 97 15.11 4.28 -17.43
CA GLU A 97 16.38 3.95 -16.79
C GLU A 97 16.60 4.68 -15.46
N ASP A 98 15.98 5.84 -15.25
CA ASP A 98 16.09 6.62 -14.01
C ASP A 98 15.42 5.91 -12.82
N TYR A 99 14.53 4.96 -13.10
CA TYR A 99 13.83 4.13 -12.10
C TYR A 99 14.39 2.71 -12.01
N ALA A 100 15.40 2.37 -12.82
CA ALA A 100 15.98 1.03 -12.78
C ALA A 100 16.67 0.77 -11.43
N PRO A 101 16.56 -0.45 -10.86
CA PRO A 101 17.26 -0.78 -9.63
C PRO A 101 18.77 -0.65 -9.85
N SER A 102 19.42 0.09 -8.94
CA SER A 102 20.88 0.16 -8.83
C SER A 102 21.47 -1.05 -8.11
#